data_AF-A0A258SBV8-F1
#
_entry.id   AF-A0A258SBV8-F1
#
_cell.length_a   1.000
_cell.length_b   1.000
_cell.length_c   1.000
_cell.angle_alpha   90.00
_cell.angle_beta   90.00
_cell.angle_gamma   90.00
#
_symmetry.space_group_name_H-M   'P 1'
#
loop_
_entity.id
_entity.type
_entity.pdbx_description
1 polymer ?
#
loop_
_entity_poly.entity_id
_entity_poly.type
_entity_poly.pdbx_seq_one_letter_code
_entity_poly.pdbx_strand_id
1 'polypeptide(L)'
;MIWFDQPRFAAQLGPSATTPLAAATLRADIGGFFAAWAIGALLAAWRAEGRYVLMPMLLLGLAFLGRLYSFALTGDAAILSPMAIEAILFVAMLLARRALGNPA
;
A
#
# COMPACT_ATOMS: atom_id res chain seq x y z
N MET A 1 -10.70 7.24 -6.48
CA MET A 1 -10.02 8.52 -6.19
C MET A 1 -8.85 8.70 -7.14
N ILE A 2 -7.64 8.18 -6.98
CA ILE A 2 -6.54 8.49 -7.92
C ILE A 2 -6.79 8.09 -9.41
N TRP A 3 -7.59 7.05 -9.71
CA TRP A 3 -7.79 6.57 -11.11
C TRP A 3 -8.79 7.43 -11.88
N PHE A 4 -9.80 7.91 -11.15
CA PHE A 4 -11.03 8.50 -11.70
C PHE A 4 -11.26 9.95 -11.23
N ASP A 5 -10.65 10.35 -10.11
CA ASP A 5 -10.83 11.63 -9.40
C ASP A 5 -9.52 12.07 -8.71
N GLN A 6 -8.57 12.53 -9.54
CA GLN A 6 -7.27 13.04 -9.12
C GLN A 6 -7.33 14.39 -8.38
N PRO A 7 -8.25 15.32 -8.70
CA PRO A 7 -8.37 16.56 -7.95
C PRO A 7 -8.67 16.34 -6.46
N ARG A 8 -9.55 15.38 -6.14
CA ARG A 8 -9.83 15.03 -4.73
C ARG A 8 -8.62 14.43 -4.02
N PHE A 9 -7.80 13.65 -4.73
CA PHE A 9 -6.54 13.12 -4.19
C PHE A 9 -5.55 14.25 -3.90
N ALA A 10 -5.40 15.20 -4.84
CA ALA A 10 -4.53 16.35 -4.70
C ALA A 10 -4.94 17.22 -3.49
N ALA A 11 -6.23 17.42 -3.28
CA ALA A 11 -6.76 18.19 -2.15
C ALA A 11 -6.43 17.57 -0.77
N GLN A 12 -6.21 16.26 -0.70
CA GLN A 12 -5.92 15.56 0.56
C GLN A 12 -4.41 15.37 0.81
N LEU A 13 -3.64 15.07 -0.24
CA LEU A 13 -2.25 14.63 -0.09
C LEU A 13 -1.23 15.56 -0.78
N GLY A 14 -1.67 16.45 -1.66
CA GLY A 14 -0.82 17.43 -2.35
C GLY A 14 -0.57 17.16 -3.84
N PRO A 15 -0.19 15.93 -4.29
CA PRO A 15 0.18 15.72 -5.69
C PRO A 15 -0.97 16.05 -6.66
N SER A 16 -0.72 17.02 -7.54
CA SER A 16 -1.64 17.44 -8.60
C SER A 16 -1.12 17.04 -9.98
N ALA A 17 -1.97 16.41 -10.80
CA ALA A 17 -1.66 16.12 -12.20
C ALA A 17 -2.07 17.30 -13.10
N THR A 18 -1.12 18.18 -13.42
CA THR A 18 -1.36 19.35 -14.28
C THR A 18 -1.25 19.04 -15.78
N THR A 19 -0.80 17.84 -16.14
CA THR A 19 -0.66 17.37 -17.53
C THR A 19 -1.17 15.94 -17.69
N PRO A 20 -1.49 15.49 -18.91
CA PRO A 20 -1.86 14.09 -19.17
C PRO A 20 -0.77 13.09 -18.75
N LEU A 21 0.50 13.46 -18.91
CA LEU A 21 1.63 12.64 -18.48
C LEU A 21 1.64 12.49 -16.95
N ALA A 22 1.52 13.59 -16.21
CA ALA A 22 1.43 13.54 -14.75
C ALA A 22 0.22 12.70 -14.28
N ALA A 23 -0.90 12.81 -14.98
CA ALA A 23 -2.08 12.00 -14.70
C ALA A 23 -1.81 10.50 -14.94
N ALA A 24 -1.05 10.15 -15.97
CA ALA A 24 -0.63 8.78 -16.24
C ALA A 24 0.36 8.26 -15.18
N THR A 25 1.34 9.07 -14.77
CA THR A 25 2.30 8.73 -13.70
C THR A 25 1.60 8.44 -12.38
N LEU A 26 0.68 9.33 -11.95
CA LEU A 26 -0.12 9.07 -10.74
C LEU A 26 -0.92 7.77 -10.85
N ARG A 27 -1.39 7.42 -12.05
CA ARG A 27 -2.09 6.16 -12.35
C ARG A 27 -1.19 4.93 -12.47
N ALA A 28 0.08 5.09 -12.76
CA ALA A 28 1.00 3.97 -12.80
C ALA A 28 1.53 3.70 -11.39
N ASP A 29 1.94 4.74 -10.69
CA ASP A 29 2.80 4.58 -9.53
C ASP A 29 1.99 4.46 -8.24
N ILE A 30 1.00 5.33 -8.02
CA ILE A 30 0.29 5.39 -6.73
C ILE A 30 -0.72 4.26 -6.62
N GLY A 31 -1.76 4.26 -7.43
CA GLY A 31 -2.72 3.15 -7.38
C GLY A 31 -2.26 1.89 -8.10
N GLY A 32 -1.17 1.88 -8.88
CA GLY A 32 -0.60 0.65 -9.39
C GLY A 32 0.04 -0.12 -8.24
N PHE A 33 0.69 0.59 -7.32
CA PHE A 33 1.10 0.05 -6.02
C PHE A 33 -0.10 -0.55 -5.25
N PHE A 34 -1.20 0.19 -5.08
CA PHE A 34 -2.37 -0.32 -4.36
C PHE A 34 -3.09 -1.46 -5.11
N ALA A 35 -3.14 -1.42 -6.44
CA ALA A 35 -3.71 -2.48 -7.26
C ALA A 35 -2.86 -3.76 -7.15
N ALA A 36 -1.54 -3.66 -7.22
CA ALA A 36 -0.64 -4.79 -7.03
C ALA A 36 -0.78 -5.41 -5.64
N TRP A 37 -0.89 -4.56 -4.60
CA TRP A 37 -1.17 -5.02 -3.23
C TRP A 37 -2.50 -5.77 -3.15
N ALA A 38 -3.58 -5.21 -3.69
CA ALA A 38 -4.91 -5.81 -3.67
C ALA A 38 -4.96 -7.13 -4.46
N ILE A 39 -4.35 -7.17 -5.65
CA ILE A 39 -4.26 -8.38 -6.48
C ILE A 39 -3.49 -9.47 -5.74
N GLY A 40 -2.35 -9.15 -5.13
CA GLY A 40 -1.57 -10.11 -4.36
C GLY A 40 -2.34 -10.69 -3.17
N ALA A 41 -3.06 -9.84 -2.43
CA ALA A 41 -3.87 -10.25 -1.29
C ALA A 41 -5.05 -11.13 -1.73
N LEU A 42 -5.75 -10.74 -2.80
CA LEU A 42 -6.86 -11.51 -3.35
C LEU A 42 -6.39 -12.86 -3.90
N LEU A 43 -5.26 -12.89 -4.59
CA LEU A 43 -4.69 -14.12 -5.15
C LEU A 43 -4.27 -15.09 -4.04
N ALA A 44 -3.69 -14.57 -2.95
CA ALA A 44 -3.38 -15.38 -1.77
C ALA A 44 -4.63 -16.00 -1.15
N ALA A 45 -5.71 -15.23 -1.02
CA ALA A 45 -6.98 -15.71 -0.50
C ALA A 45 -7.63 -16.75 -1.42
N TRP A 46 -7.64 -16.50 -2.73
CA TRP A 46 -8.27 -17.39 -3.71
C TRP A 46 -7.52 -18.71 -3.87
N ARG A 47 -6.19 -18.68 -3.94
CA ARG A 47 -5.37 -19.89 -4.07
C ARG A 47 -5.14 -20.61 -2.74
N ALA A 48 -5.46 -19.97 -1.61
CA ALA A 48 -5.14 -20.46 -0.27
C ALA A 48 -3.65 -20.80 -0.10
N GLU A 49 -2.76 -20.03 -0.74
CA GLU A 49 -1.33 -20.30 -0.75
C GLU A 49 -0.54 -19.13 -0.12
N GLY A 50 0.19 -19.40 0.96
CA GLY A 50 0.95 -18.40 1.69
C GLY A 50 2.07 -17.70 0.89
N ARG A 51 2.51 -18.27 -0.25
CA ARG A 51 3.53 -17.64 -1.12
C ARG A 51 3.09 -16.30 -1.70
N TYR A 52 1.81 -16.16 -2.03
CA TYR A 52 1.28 -14.94 -2.65
C TYR A 52 1.16 -13.78 -1.67
N VAL A 53 1.12 -14.07 -0.36
CA VAL A 53 1.07 -13.06 0.71
C VAL A 53 2.37 -12.25 0.81
N LEU A 54 3.49 -12.81 0.33
CA LEU A 54 4.79 -12.12 0.35
C LEU A 54 4.78 -10.80 -0.42
N MET A 55 4.05 -10.74 -1.53
CA MET A 55 3.97 -9.54 -2.37
C MET A 55 3.27 -8.37 -1.63
N PRO A 56 2.04 -8.52 -1.09
CA PRO A 56 1.42 -7.52 -0.22
C PRO A 56 2.28 -7.11 0.98
N MET A 57 2.96 -8.07 1.61
CA MET A 57 3.84 -7.78 2.75
C MET A 57 5.03 -6.91 2.35
N LEU A 58 5.69 -7.20 1.22
CA LEU A 58 6.81 -6.40 0.73
C LEU A 58 6.38 -4.95 0.45
N LEU A 59 5.23 -4.78 -0.23
CA LEU A 59 4.70 -3.46 -0.54
C LEU A 59 4.39 -2.66 0.73
N LEU A 60 3.71 -3.26 1.71
CA LEU A 60 3.45 -2.62 3.01
C LEU A 60 4.74 -2.28 3.76
N GLY A 61 5.72 -3.19 3.76
CA GLY A 61 7.02 -2.96 4.40
C GLY A 61 7.76 -1.77 3.80
N LEU A 62 7.81 -1.68 2.46
CA LEU A 62 8.44 -0.55 1.77
C LEU A 62 7.69 0.77 2.02
N ALA A 63 6.36 0.75 2.03
CA ALA A 63 5.55 1.93 2.33
C ALA A 63 5.76 2.41 3.78
N PHE A 64 5.85 1.47 4.74
CA PHE A 64 6.14 1.77 6.13
C PHE A 64 7.53 2.38 6.31
N LEU A 65 8.56 1.81 5.66
CA LEU A 65 9.92 2.33 5.70
C LEU A 65 10.01 3.74 5.10
N GLY A 66 9.31 4.00 3.98
CA GLY A 66 9.22 5.32 3.39
C GLY A 66 8.61 6.34 4.36
N ARG A 67 7.56 5.98 5.08
CA ARG A 67 6.94 6.86 6.09
C ARG A 67 7.78 7.00 7.35
N LEU A 68 8.45 5.95 7.80
CA LEU A 68 9.37 6.02 8.93
C LEU A 68 10.52 6.99 8.62
N TYR A 69 11.07 6.93 7.40
CA TYR A 69 12.07 7.88 6.94
C TYR A 69 11.54 9.31 6.93
N SER A 70 10.36 9.54 6.35
CA SER A 70 9.74 10.88 6.34
C SER A 70 9.47 11.41 7.75
N PHE A 71 8.94 10.57 8.65
CA PHE A 71 8.70 10.94 10.04
C PHE A 71 10.00 11.26 10.78
N ALA A 72 11.07 10.51 10.55
CA ALA A 72 12.38 10.79 11.14
C ALA A 72 12.94 12.15 10.68
N LEU A 73 12.57 12.62 9.48
CA LEU A 73 12.99 13.93 8.95
C LEU A 73 12.11 15.08 9.41
N THR A 74 10.79 14.88 9.50
CA THR A 74 9.83 15.99 9.71
C THR A 74 9.25 16.05 11.12
N GLY A 75 9.23 14.92 11.85
CA GLY A 75 8.52 14.78 13.12
C GLY A 75 6.99 14.94 13.00
N ASP A 76 6.42 14.93 11.79
CA ASP A 76 5.01 15.20 11.58
C ASP A 76 4.12 14.05 12.09
N ALA A 77 3.36 14.34 13.16
CA ALA A 77 2.46 13.39 13.79
C ALA A 77 1.35 12.89 12.84
N ALA A 78 0.99 13.62 11.79
CA ALA A 78 0.02 13.17 10.80
C ALA A 78 0.47 11.89 10.07
N ILE A 79 1.78 11.61 10.02
CA ILE A 79 2.37 10.42 9.42
C ILE A 79 2.13 9.17 10.28
N LEU A 80 1.88 9.32 11.59
CA LEU A 80 1.67 8.19 12.49
C LEU A 80 0.39 7.40 12.16
N SER A 81 -0.67 8.08 11.72
CA SER A 81 -1.94 7.45 11.36
C SER A 81 -1.79 6.40 10.23
N PRO A 82 -1.22 6.74 9.05
CA PRO A 82 -0.99 5.72 8.02
C PRO A 82 0.02 4.65 8.43
N MET A 83 1.07 5.00 9.21
CA MET A 83 2.01 4.01 9.74
C MET A 83 1.33 2.95 10.61
N ALA A 84 0.38 3.36 11.46
CA ALA A 84 -0.38 2.43 12.30
C ALA A 84 -1.22 1.46 11.44
N ILE A 85 -1.88 1.98 10.40
CA ILE A 85 -2.67 1.16 9.47
C ILE A 85 -1.77 0.14 8.76
N GLU A 86 -0.60 0.56 8.30
CA GLU A 86 0.37 -0.34 7.66
C GLU A 86 0.86 -1.45 8.59
N ALA A 87 1.19 -1.11 9.84
CA ALA A 87 1.61 -2.10 10.82
C ALA A 87 0.50 -3.13 11.09
N ILE A 88 -0.75 -2.68 11.24
CA ILE A 88 -1.90 -3.57 11.44
C ILE A 88 -2.09 -4.48 10.21
N LEU A 89 -2.08 -3.92 9.00
CA LEU A 89 -2.22 -4.69 7.77
C LEU A 89 -1.07 -5.67 7.57
N PHE A 90 0.15 -5.28 7.90
CA PHE A 90 1.33 -6.14 7.80
C PHE A 90 1.21 -7.34 8.76
N VAL A 91 0.79 -7.10 9.99
CA VAL A 91 0.51 -8.17 10.97
C VAL A 91 -0.61 -9.08 10.47
N ALA A 92 -1.71 -8.53 9.95
CA ALA A 92 -2.80 -9.32 9.38
C ALA A 92 -2.32 -10.21 8.23
N MET A 93 -1.49 -9.69 7.33
CA MET A 93 -0.87 -10.47 6.25
C MET A 93 0.08 -11.53 6.79
N LEU A 94 0.89 -11.22 7.81
CA LEU A 94 1.76 -12.21 8.45
C LEU A 94 0.96 -13.37 9.05
N LEU A 95 -0.17 -13.08 9.71
CA LEU A 95 -1.08 -14.08 10.24
C LEU A 95 -1.72 -14.91 9.12
N ALA A 96 -2.19 -14.27 8.05
CA ALA A 96 -2.72 -14.96 6.88
C ALA A 96 -1.67 -15.90 6.25
N ARG A 97 -0.41 -15.45 6.13
CA ARG A 97 0.68 -16.27 5.62
C ARG A 97 0.94 -17.50 6.50
N ARG A 98 0.87 -17.36 7.82
CA ARG A 98 1.02 -18.48 8.76
C ARG A 98 -0.13 -19.47 8.64
N ALA A 99 -1.36 -18.97 8.57
CA ALA A 99 -2.55 -19.81 8.42
C ALA A 99 -2.54 -20.60 7.09
N LEU A 100 -2.11 -19.98 5.99
CA LEU A 100 -2.04 -20.61 4.67
C LEU A 100 -0.76 -21.43 4.45
N GLY A 101 0.22 -21.32 5.34
CA GLY A 101 1.51 -22.02 5.25
C GLY A 101 1.57 -23.32 6.06
N ASN A 102 0.66 -23.51 7.01
CA ASN A 102 0.43 -24.78 7.68
C ASN A 102 -0.75 -25.47 6.98
N PRO A 103 -0.54 -26.43 6.05
CA PRO A 103 -1.62 -27.34 5.71
C PRO A 103 -2.03 -28.08 6.99
N ALA A 104 -3.31 -27.95 7.37
CA ALA A 104 -3.91 -28.70 8.47
C ALA A 104 -3.81 -30.21 8.21
#